data_AF-A0A0B8NVV2-F1
#
_entry.id   AF-A0A0B8NVV2-F1
#
_cell.length_a   1.000
_cell.length_b   1.000
_cell.length_c   1.000
_cell.angle_alpha   90.00
_cell.angle_beta   90.00
_cell.angle_gamma   90.00
#
_symmetry.space_group_name_H-M   'P 1'
#
loop_
_entity.id
_entity.type
_entity.pdbx_description
1 polymer ?
#
loop_
_entity_poly.entity_id
_entity_poly.type
_entity_poly.pdbx_seq_one_letter_code
_entity_poly.pdbx_strand_id
1 'polypeptide(L)'
;MNSMQFLVNTFFDLYIMIVILRIWLQAARADFYNPFSQFVVKATQPVVKPLRRIIPSIGSIDLATVLFAYVLCVLKFVLLMTIASNGAMGFSPDLLIIGLMALVKAAGTLLFWVLILRAILSWVSQGRSLSSMYSIN
;
A
#
# COMPACT_ATOMS: atom_id res chain seq x y z
N MET A 1 22.10 5.70 8.26
CA MET A 1 20.69 5.59 8.72
C MET A 1 20.72 4.87 10.06
N ASN A 2 20.20 5.49 11.11
CA ASN A 2 20.21 4.91 12.45
C ASN A 2 19.18 3.77 12.54
N SER A 3 19.37 2.81 13.45
CA SER A 3 18.46 1.66 13.61
C SER A 3 17.00 2.09 13.82
N MET A 4 16.78 3.19 14.57
CA MET A 4 15.45 3.76 14.76
C MET A 4 14.81 4.27 13.45
N GLN A 5 15.59 4.95 12.59
CA GLN A 5 15.11 5.41 11.28
C GLN A 5 14.77 4.23 10.37
N PHE A 6 15.53 3.13 10.44
CA PHE A 6 15.22 1.91 9.72
C PHE A 6 13.87 1.33 10.14
N LEU A 7 13.63 1.17 11.45
CA LEU A 7 12.36 0.65 11.97
C LEU A 7 11.16 1.50 11.55
N VAL A 8 11.28 2.82 11.65
CA VAL A 8 10.23 3.76 11.19
C VAL A 8 9.98 3.60 9.69
N ASN A 9 11.03 3.55 8.87
CA ASN A 9 10.89 3.35 7.44
C ASN A 9 10.17 2.03 7.13
N THR A 10 10.64 0.92 7.68
CA THR A 10 10.07 -0.41 7.43
C THR A 10 8.61 -0.48 7.86
N PHE A 11 8.28 -0.01 9.06
CA PHE A 11 6.90 -0.06 9.57
C PHE A 11 5.94 0.76 8.69
N PHE A 12 6.30 2.02 8.40
CA PHE A 12 5.46 2.89 7.58
C PHE A 12 5.38 2.39 6.14
N ASP A 13 6.48 1.95 5.53
CA ASP A 13 6.48 1.48 4.14
C ASP A 13 5.60 0.23 3.97
N LEU A 14 5.71 -0.74 4.90
CA LEU A 14 4.84 -1.92 4.88
C LEU A 14 3.37 -1.55 5.05
N TYR A 15 3.05 -0.66 6.01
CA TYR A 15 1.66 -0.30 6.26
C TYR A 15 1.06 0.55 5.13
N ILE A 16 1.80 1.54 4.60
CA ILE A 16 1.40 2.32 3.42
C ILE A 16 1.18 1.39 2.23
N MET A 17 2.04 0.39 2.02
CA MET A 17 1.87 -0.60 0.96
C MET A 17 0.55 -1.38 1.09
N ILE A 18 0.18 -1.79 2.31
CA ILE A 18 -1.11 -2.47 2.58
C ILE A 18 -2.29 -1.52 2.32
N VAL A 19 -2.20 -0.25 2.73
CA VAL A 19 -3.28 0.74 2.51
C VAL A 19 -3.46 1.04 1.03
N ILE A 20 -2.38 1.23 0.27
CA ILE A 20 -2.45 1.44 -1.18
C ILE A 20 -2.98 0.19 -1.88
N LEU A 21 -2.54 -1.00 -1.46
CA LEU A 21 -3.06 -2.25 -1.99
C LEU A 21 -4.58 -2.37 -1.82
N ARG A 22 -5.15 -1.88 -0.72
CA ARG A 22 -6.61 -1.82 -0.54
C ARG A 22 -7.28 -0.99 -1.64
N ILE A 23 -6.72 0.17 -1.98
CA ILE A 23 -7.23 1.05 -3.05
C ILE A 23 -7.19 0.31 -4.38
N TRP A 24 -6.09 -0.38 -4.66
CA TRP A 24 -5.90 -1.17 -5.88
C TRP A 24 -6.88 -2.35 -5.98
N LEU A 25 -7.09 -3.09 -4.89
CA LEU A 25 -8.05 -4.20 -4.85
C LEU A 25 -9.49 -3.71 -5.11
N GLN A 26 -9.86 -2.54 -4.57
CA GLN A 26 -11.15 -1.93 -4.86
C GLN A 26 -11.27 -1.49 -6.32
N ALA A 27 -10.23 -0.84 -6.86
CA ALA A 27 -10.20 -0.40 -8.26
C ALA A 27 -10.27 -1.57 -9.24
N ALA A 28 -9.58 -2.68 -8.95
CA ALA A 28 -9.59 -3.90 -9.75
C ALA A 28 -10.84 -4.76 -9.55
N ARG A 29 -11.75 -4.38 -8.64
CA ARG A 29 -12.91 -5.18 -8.22
C ARG A 29 -12.51 -6.61 -7.84
N ALA A 30 -11.40 -6.74 -7.10
CA ALA A 30 -10.87 -8.02 -6.68
C ALA A 30 -11.87 -8.75 -5.78
N ASP A 31 -11.90 -10.08 -5.89
CA ASP A 31 -12.78 -10.91 -5.07
C ASP A 31 -12.42 -10.78 -3.58
N PHE A 32 -13.41 -10.39 -2.78
CA PHE A 32 -13.30 -10.24 -1.33
C PHE A 32 -13.28 -11.58 -0.58
N TYR A 33 -13.66 -12.69 -1.21
CA TYR A 33 -13.56 -14.02 -0.62
C TYR A 33 -12.12 -14.54 -0.60
N ASN A 34 -11.21 -13.97 -1.39
CA ASN A 34 -9.80 -14.30 -1.34
C ASN A 34 -9.19 -13.96 0.04
N PRO A 35 -8.55 -14.91 0.74
CA PRO A 35 -7.90 -14.68 2.03
C PRO A 35 -6.96 -13.47 2.05
N PHE A 36 -6.26 -13.21 0.93
CA PHE A 36 -5.36 -12.07 0.79
C PHE A 36 -6.14 -10.74 0.77
N SER A 37 -7.24 -10.65 0.03
CA SER A 37 -8.13 -9.48 0.03
C SER A 37 -8.70 -9.22 1.42
N GLN A 38 -9.11 -10.27 2.14
CA GLN A 38 -9.62 -10.15 3.50
C GLN A 38 -8.56 -9.63 4.47
N PHE A 39 -7.32 -10.11 4.36
CA PHE A 39 -6.21 -9.62 5.18
C PHE A 39 -6.02 -8.11 4.99
N VAL A 40 -5.93 -7.65 3.75
CA VAL A 40 -5.73 -6.23 3.43
C VAL A 40 -6.88 -5.36 3.95
N VAL A 41 -8.12 -5.80 3.76
CA VAL A 41 -9.29 -5.09 4.28
C VAL A 41 -9.27 -5.06 5.81
N LYS A 42 -9.07 -6.20 6.49
CA LYS A 42 -9.04 -6.27 7.96
C LYS A 42 -7.92 -5.44 8.57
N ALA A 43 -6.73 -5.42 7.96
CA ALA A 43 -5.59 -4.62 8.44
C ALA A 43 -5.82 -3.10 8.36
N THR A 44 -6.68 -2.66 7.43
CA THR A 44 -6.90 -1.23 7.16
C THR A 44 -8.24 -0.72 7.70
N GLN A 45 -9.19 -1.61 7.96
CA GLN A 45 -10.55 -1.26 8.36
C GLN A 45 -10.68 -0.56 9.73
N PRO A 46 -9.89 -0.87 10.78
CA PRO A 46 -9.99 -0.19 12.06
C PRO A 46 -9.84 1.33 11.94
N VAL A 47 -8.97 1.81 11.04
CA VAL A 47 -8.74 3.24 10.83
C VAL A 47 -9.64 3.81 9.73
N VAL A 48 -9.86 3.09 8.63
CA VAL A 48 -10.68 3.61 7.52
C VAL A 48 -12.18 3.69 7.89
N LYS A 49 -12.70 2.77 8.71
CA LYS A 49 -14.14 2.75 9.08
C LYS A 49 -14.61 4.04 9.78
N PRO A 50 -13.90 4.59 10.78
CA PRO A 50 -14.28 5.89 11.35
C PRO A 50 -14.08 7.04 10.35
N LEU A 51 -13.01 7.04 9.55
CA LEU A 51 -12.77 8.09 8.56
C LEU A 51 -13.89 8.17 7.49
N ARG A 52 -14.42 7.02 7.05
CA ARG A 52 -15.55 6.94 6.10
C ARG A 52 -16.85 7.55 6.63
N ARG A 53 -16.99 7.76 7.94
CA ARG A 53 -18.17 8.47 8.48
C ARG A 53 -18.14 9.96 8.18
N ILE A 54 -16.94 10.52 8.00
CA ILE A 54 -16.73 11.94 7.76
C ILE A 54 -16.55 12.20 6.25
N ILE A 55 -15.82 11.30 5.58
CA ILE A 55 -15.45 11.45 4.18
C ILE A 55 -16.25 10.44 3.35
N PRO A 56 -17.22 10.88 2.54
CA PRO A 56 -17.96 9.99 1.67
C PRO A 56 -17.06 9.45 0.55
N SER A 57 -17.35 8.23 0.09
CA SER A 57 -16.73 7.65 -1.10
C SER A 57 -17.30 8.30 -2.37
N ILE A 58 -16.45 8.61 -3.34
CA ILE A 58 -16.88 9.12 -4.67
C ILE A 58 -16.66 8.00 -5.69
N GLY A 59 -17.75 7.46 -6.24
CA GLY A 59 -17.70 6.38 -7.22
C GLY A 59 -17.12 5.08 -6.64
N SER A 60 -16.17 4.47 -7.36
CA SER A 60 -15.51 3.21 -6.95
C SER A 60 -14.27 3.42 -6.06
N ILE A 61 -13.81 4.66 -5.89
CA ILE A 61 -12.59 4.97 -5.12
C ILE A 61 -12.97 5.46 -3.74
N ASP A 62 -12.41 4.79 -2.72
CA ASP A 62 -12.56 5.21 -1.34
C ASP A 62 -11.58 6.35 -1.00
N LEU A 63 -12.07 7.58 -1.12
CA LEU A 63 -11.35 8.81 -0.75
C LEU A 63 -10.86 8.80 0.70
N ALA A 64 -11.59 8.17 1.62
CA ALA A 64 -11.13 8.05 3.00
C ALA A 64 -9.84 7.23 3.09
N THR A 65 -9.72 6.15 2.30
CA THR A 65 -8.49 5.35 2.22
C THR A 65 -7.36 6.11 1.53
N VAL A 66 -7.65 6.86 0.44
CA VAL A 66 -6.64 7.68 -0.26
C VAL A 66 -6.07 8.75 0.66
N LEU A 67 -6.94 9.50 1.35
CA LEU A 67 -6.51 10.52 2.30
C LEU A 67 -5.73 9.89 3.45
N PHE A 68 -6.16 8.72 3.94
CA PHE A 68 -5.43 8.02 4.99
C PHE A 68 -4.01 7.64 4.55
N ALA A 69 -3.83 7.12 3.33
CA ALA A 69 -2.52 6.82 2.76
C ALA A 69 -1.64 8.08 2.68
N TYR A 70 -2.21 9.20 2.22
CA TYR A 70 -1.51 10.49 2.17
C TYR A 70 -1.05 10.97 3.55
N VAL A 71 -1.94 10.93 4.54
CA VAL A 71 -1.63 11.32 5.92
C VAL A 71 -0.53 10.44 6.52
N LEU A 72 -0.54 9.13 6.24
CA LEU A 72 0.54 8.23 6.65
C LEU A 72 1.89 8.59 6.02
N CYS A 73 1.91 8.97 4.73
CA CYS A 73 3.12 9.44 4.08
C CYS A 73 3.67 10.71 4.77
N VAL A 74 2.82 11.70 5.02
CA VAL A 74 3.24 12.93 5.73
C VAL A 74 3.74 12.60 7.13
N LEU A 75 3.01 11.78 7.90
CA LEU A 75 3.40 11.35 9.24
C LEU A 75 4.75 10.64 9.27
N LYS A 76 5.04 9.78 8.26
CA LYS A 76 6.34 9.13 8.12
C LYS A 76 7.47 10.16 8.05
N PHE A 77 7.35 11.16 7.18
CA PHE A 77 8.41 12.15 7.00
C PHE A 77 8.53 13.12 8.17
N VAL A 78 7.41 13.50 8.80
CA VAL A 78 7.43 14.25 10.06
C VAL A 78 8.24 13.47 11.10
N LEU A 79 7.92 12.19 11.32
CA LEU A 79 8.62 11.37 12.30
C LEU A 79 10.11 11.21 11.97
N LEU A 80 10.46 10.94 10.71
CA LEU A 80 11.86 10.84 10.29
C LEU A 80 12.63 12.14 10.49
N MET A 81 12.01 13.29 10.19
CA MET A 81 12.61 14.60 10.40
C MET A 81 12.85 14.86 11.88
N THR A 82 11.87 14.57 12.74
CA THR A 82 12.01 14.73 14.20
C THR A 82 13.13 13.85 14.77
N ILE A 83 13.32 12.64 14.24
CA ILE A 83 14.42 11.76 14.66
C ILE A 83 15.77 12.30 14.17
N ALA A 84 15.83 12.83 12.95
CA ALA A 84 17.05 13.39 12.38
C ALA A 84 17.48 14.70 13.07
N SER A 85 16.54 15.49 13.57
CA SER A 85 16.77 16.76 14.26
C SER A 85 16.97 16.63 15.78
N ASN A 86 17.26 15.42 16.28
CA ASN A 86 17.41 15.12 17.71
C ASN A 86 16.17 15.53 18.56
N GLY A 87 14.97 15.35 18.01
CA GLY A 87 13.71 15.60 18.69
C GLY A 87 13.13 17.01 18.47
N ALA A 88 13.83 17.90 17.77
CA ALA A 88 13.29 19.21 17.42
C ALA A 88 12.14 19.05 16.42
N MET A 89 10.92 19.38 16.85
CA MET A 89 9.75 19.35 15.97
C MET A 89 9.67 20.66 15.17
N GLY A 90 9.65 20.52 13.85
CA GLY A 90 9.37 21.62 12.93
C GLY A 90 8.39 21.13 11.86
N PHE A 91 7.36 21.93 11.59
CA PHE A 91 6.46 21.70 10.46
C PHE A 91 6.83 22.67 9.35
N SER A 92 7.28 22.14 8.21
CA SER A 92 7.44 22.91 6.98
C SER A 92 6.35 22.50 5.97
N PRO A 93 5.78 23.45 5.21
CA PRO A 93 4.83 23.14 4.13
C PRO A 93 5.38 22.15 3.09
N ASP A 94 6.70 22.11 2.92
CA ASP A 94 7.39 21.17 2.02
C ASP A 94 7.08 19.71 2.35
N LEU A 95 6.79 19.39 3.61
CA LEU A 95 6.42 18.02 4.03
C LEU A 95 5.12 17.55 3.38
N LEU A 96 4.20 18.46 3.06
CA LEU A 96 2.97 18.12 2.35
C LEU A 96 3.28 17.70 0.90
N ILE A 97 4.17 18.44 0.24
CA ILE A 97 4.63 18.13 -1.12
C ILE A 97 5.42 16.81 -1.14
N ILE A 98 6.32 16.62 -0.18
CA ILE A 98 7.08 15.37 -0.01
C ILE A 98 6.13 14.20 0.27
N GLY A 99 5.11 14.39 1.11
CA GLY A 99 4.08 13.39 1.38
C GLY A 99 3.33 12.99 0.11
N LEU A 100 3.00 13.95 -0.75
CA LEU A 100 2.33 13.69 -2.04
C LEU A 100 3.26 12.93 -2.99
N MET A 101 4.51 13.35 -3.12
CA MET A 101 5.52 12.66 -3.92
C MET A 101 5.75 11.23 -3.43
N ALA A 102 5.78 11.04 -2.11
CA ALA A 102 5.94 9.74 -1.49
C ALA A 102 4.74 8.82 -1.72
N LEU A 103 3.52 9.36 -1.72
CA LEU A 103 2.32 8.59 -2.07
C LEU A 103 2.39 8.08 -3.51
N VAL A 104 2.78 8.94 -4.46
CA VAL A 104 2.98 8.58 -5.87
C VAL A 104 4.09 7.54 -6.01
N LYS A 105 5.23 7.76 -5.34
CA LYS A 105 6.34 6.79 -5.31
C LYS A 105 5.90 5.45 -4.75
N ALA A 106 5.12 5.43 -3.66
CA ALA A 106 4.67 4.21 -3.02
C ALA A 106 3.69 3.43 -3.92
N ALA A 107 2.79 4.13 -4.60
CA ALA A 107 1.91 3.51 -5.61
C ALA A 107 2.72 2.90 -6.77
N GLY A 108 3.70 3.63 -7.31
CA GLY A 108 4.60 3.12 -8.35
C GLY A 108 5.47 1.94 -7.88
N THR A 109 5.95 1.99 -6.63
CA THR A 109 6.75 0.92 -6.03
C THR A 109 5.92 -0.35 -5.85
N LEU A 110 4.69 -0.24 -5.32
CA LEU A 110 3.77 -1.37 -5.21
C LEU A 110 3.48 -1.97 -6.58
N LEU A 111 3.17 -1.11 -7.57
CA LEU A 111 2.95 -1.52 -8.95
C LEU A 111 4.09 -2.35 -9.50
N PHE A 112 5.32 -1.84 -9.36
CA PHE A 112 6.53 -2.51 -9.80
C PHE A 112 6.65 -3.92 -9.20
N TRP A 113 6.48 -4.05 -7.88
CA TRP A 113 6.53 -5.35 -7.22
C TRP A 113 5.41 -6.29 -7.65
N VAL A 114 4.19 -5.79 -7.82
CA VAL A 114 3.06 -6.60 -8.30
C VAL A 114 3.30 -7.09 -9.73
N LEU A 115 3.88 -6.27 -10.60
CA LEU A 115 4.23 -6.66 -11.97
C LEU A 115 5.32 -7.73 -12.00
N ILE A 116 6.33 -7.62 -11.14
CA ILE A 116 7.34 -8.68 -10.98
C ILE A 116 6.70 -9.98 -10.49
N LEU A 117 5.86 -9.93 -9.46
CA LEU A 117 5.15 -11.11 -8.95
C LEU A 117 4.29 -11.75 -10.05
N ARG A 118 3.59 -10.94 -10.85
CA ARG A 118 2.83 -11.42 -12.01
C ARG A 118 3.71 -12.10 -13.06
N ALA A 119 4.86 -11.51 -13.38
CA ALA A 119 5.80 -12.08 -14.34
C ALA A 119 6.30 -13.46 -13.87
N ILE A 120 6.69 -13.57 -12.60
CA ILE A 120 7.14 -14.83 -11.98
C ILE A 120 6.02 -15.88 -11.97
N LEU A 121 4.81 -15.52 -11.51
CA LEU A 121 3.66 -16.44 -11.48
C LEU A 121 3.28 -16.93 -12.89
N SER A 122 3.42 -16.07 -13.91
CA SER A 122 3.14 -16.46 -15.29
C SER A 122 4.06 -17.60 -15.73
N TRP A 123 5.34 -17.55 -15.38
CA TRP A 123 6.31 -18.59 -15.72
C TRP A 123 5.99 -19.92 -15.02
N VAL A 124 5.64 -19.89 -13.74
CA VAL A 124 5.27 -21.10 -12.98
C VAL A 124 4.00 -21.75 -13.53
N SER A 125 3.04 -20.96 -14.03
CA SER A 125 1.78 -21.50 -14.57
C SER A 125 1.93 -22.17 -15.94
N GLN A 126 2.89 -21.73 -16.76
CA GLN A 126 3.13 -22.25 -18.11
C GLN A 126 3.63 -23.70 -18.13
N GLY A 127 4.27 -24.20 -17.07
CA GLY A 127 4.81 -25.56 -17.02
C GLY A 127 3.77 -26.69 -16.86
N ARG A 128 2.49 -26.39 -16.58
CA ARG A 128 1.47 -27.42 -16.26
C ARG A 128 0.60 -27.87 -17.45
N SER A 129 0.55 -27.13 -18.56
CA SER A 129 -0.36 -27.41 -19.68
C SER A 129 0.03 -28.61 -20.56
N LEU A 130 1.29 -29.07 -20.51
CA LEU A 130 1.79 -30.18 -21.35
C LEU A 130 1.35 -31.58 -20.88
N SER A 131 0.98 -31.76 -19.61
CA SER A 131 0.69 -33.10 -19.05
C SER A 131 -0.72 -33.63 -19.37
N SER A 132 -1.68 -32.75 -19.69
CA SER A 132 -3.06 -33.16 -20.02
C SER A 132 -3.28 -33.57 -21.48
N MET A 133 -2.30 -33.31 -22.36
CA MET A 133 -2.39 -33.67 -23.79
C MET A 133 -1.99 -35.12 -24.10
N TYR A 134 -1.39 -35.85 -23.14
CA TYR A 134 -0.88 -37.22 -23.37
C TYR A 134 -1.73 -38.31 -22.70
N SER A 135 -2.81 -37.99 -21.99
CA SER A 135 -3.69 -38.97 -21.34
C SER A 135 -4.91 -39.39 -22.17
N ILE A 136 -4.90 -39.10 -23.48
CA ILE A 136 -5.91 -39.55 -24.44
C ILE A 136 -5.19 -40.41 -25.49
N ASN A 137 -4.85 -41.65 -25.12
CA ASN A 137 -4.61 -42.80 -25.99
C ASN A 137 -4.51 -44.06 -25.12
#